data_AF-A0A532EHI3-F1
#
_entry.id   AF-A0A532EHI3-F1
#
_cell.length_a   1.000
_cell.length_b   1.000
_cell.length_c   1.000
_cell.angle_alpha   90.00
_cell.angle_beta   90.00
_cell.angle_gamma   90.00
#
_symmetry.space_group_name_H-M   'P 1'
#
loop_
_entity.id
_entity.type
_entity.pdbx_description
1 polymer ?
#
loop_
_entity_poly.entity_id
_entity_poly.type
_entity_poly.pdbx_seq_one_letter_code
_entity_poly.pdbx_strand_id
1 'polypeptide(L)'
;MIMRWVHFLAGITWIGILYFFNLINAGFLKSLDGPTKNIVIPKLMPAALNWFRHGASVTVLAGIGLYGYMYAKGGTGAIALGIGGLLGIIMMANVHAIIWPNQKKIIAAVTAAAQGTPAPAEMAQWGRTALLASRVNFMLSIPMLFFMGAGSHFK
;
A
#
# COMPACT_ATOMS: atom_id res chain seq x y z
N MET A 1 2.57 5.54 -24.40
CA MET A 1 1.71 4.35 -24.18
C MET A 1 2.25 3.41 -23.11
N ILE A 2 3.52 3.02 -23.16
CA ILE A 2 4.15 2.13 -22.15
C ILE A 2 3.97 2.66 -20.71
N MET A 3 4.25 3.94 -20.45
CA MET A 3 4.14 4.52 -19.10
C MET A 3 2.73 4.45 -18.50
N ARG A 4 1.67 4.51 -19.34
CA ARG A 4 0.28 4.33 -18.88
C ARG A 4 0.03 2.91 -18.39
N TRP A 5 0.53 1.91 -19.13
CA TRP A 5 0.43 0.52 -18.74
C TRP A 5 1.24 0.22 -17.47
N VAL A 6 2.45 0.79 -17.35
CA VAL A 6 3.25 0.69 -16.12
C VAL A 6 2.49 1.25 -14.92
N HIS A 7 1.94 2.47 -15.04
CA HIS A 7 1.12 3.07 -13.99
C HIS A 7 -0.08 2.20 -13.61
N PHE A 8 -0.80 1.69 -14.61
CA PHE A 8 -2.01 0.91 -14.40
C PHE A 8 -1.74 -0.44 -13.73
N LEU A 9 -0.78 -1.22 -14.24
CA LEU A 9 -0.44 -2.53 -13.68
C LEU A 9 0.16 -2.42 -12.27
N ALA A 10 1.02 -1.41 -12.04
CA ALA A 10 1.53 -1.12 -10.71
C ALA A 10 0.40 -0.70 -9.75
N GLY A 11 -0.57 0.09 -10.25
CA GLY A 11 -1.74 0.54 -9.49
C GLY A 11 -2.62 -0.63 -9.06
N ILE A 12 -2.90 -1.56 -9.98
CA ILE A 12 -3.64 -2.81 -9.66
C ILE A 12 -2.90 -3.60 -8.59
N THR A 13 -1.58 -3.75 -8.73
CA THR A 13 -0.77 -4.49 -7.75
C THR A 13 -0.83 -3.83 -6.38
N TRP A 14 -0.65 -2.51 -6.33
CA TRP A 14 -0.67 -1.74 -5.09
C TRP A 14 -2.03 -1.80 -4.38
N ILE A 15 -3.10 -1.43 -5.09
CA ILE A 15 -4.45 -1.35 -4.51
C ILE A 15 -5.01 -2.75 -4.27
N GLY A 16 -4.74 -3.72 -5.13
CA GLY A 16 -5.14 -5.11 -4.92
C GLY A 16 -4.55 -5.69 -3.62
N ILE A 17 -3.25 -5.48 -3.37
CA ILE A 17 -2.62 -5.93 -2.13
C ILE A 17 -3.12 -5.13 -0.91
N LEU A 18 -3.41 -3.83 -1.07
CA LEU A 18 -4.05 -3.03 -0.01
C LEU A 18 -5.39 -3.63 0.44
N TYR A 19 -6.22 -4.03 -0.53
CA TYR A 19 -7.53 -4.64 -0.27
C TYR A 19 -7.35 -6.02 0.36
N PHE A 20 -6.42 -6.83 -0.14
CA PHE A 20 -6.05 -8.10 0.47
C PHE A 20 -5.67 -7.93 1.95
N PHE A 21 -4.84 -6.94 2.30
CA PHE A 21 -4.43 -6.71 3.68
C PHE A 21 -5.61 -6.36 4.60
N ASN A 22 -6.55 -5.55 4.13
CA ASN A 22 -7.65 -5.04 4.95
C ASN A 22 -8.84 -5.99 5.04
N LEU A 23 -9.18 -6.66 3.94
CA LEU A 23 -10.38 -7.48 3.83
C LEU A 23 -10.13 -8.95 4.18
N ILE A 24 -8.92 -9.45 3.93
CA ILE A 24 -8.61 -10.89 4.05
C ILE A 24 -7.55 -11.14 5.10
N ASN A 25 -6.34 -10.61 4.90
CA ASN A 25 -5.16 -10.97 5.68
C ASN A 25 -5.32 -10.69 7.18
N ALA A 26 -5.89 -9.54 7.55
CA ALA A 26 -6.07 -9.18 8.97
C ALA A 26 -7.03 -10.14 9.70
N GLY A 27 -8.06 -10.65 9.03
CA GLY A 27 -8.96 -11.67 9.58
C GLY A 27 -8.29 -13.04 9.63
N PHE A 28 -7.67 -13.45 8.53
CA PHE A 28 -6.94 -14.71 8.42
C PHE A 28 -5.84 -14.83 9.48
N LEU A 29 -4.97 -13.83 9.66
CA LEU A 29 -3.92 -13.89 10.68
C LEU A 29 -4.49 -13.96 12.10
N LYS A 30 -5.68 -13.44 12.37
CA LYS A 30 -6.30 -13.57 13.70
C LYS A 30 -6.78 -14.99 13.99
N SER A 31 -7.20 -15.74 12.98
CA SER A 31 -7.67 -17.11 13.16
C SER A 31 -6.54 -18.14 13.36
N LEU A 32 -5.28 -17.73 13.14
CA LEU A 32 -4.12 -18.61 13.33
C LEU A 32 -3.66 -18.64 14.80
N ASP A 33 -3.24 -19.81 15.26
CA ASP A 33 -2.50 -20.00 16.51
C ASP A 33 -1.06 -19.46 16.40
N GLY A 34 -0.37 -19.36 17.54
CA GLY A 34 0.99 -18.80 17.63
C GLY A 34 2.02 -19.55 16.75
N PRO A 35 2.16 -20.88 16.91
CA PRO A 35 3.04 -21.68 16.06
C PRO A 35 2.83 -21.47 14.56
N THR A 36 1.59 -21.47 14.08
CA THR A 36 1.30 -21.27 12.66
C THR A 36 1.66 -19.85 12.18
N LYS A 37 1.46 -18.82 13.01
CA LYS A 37 1.88 -17.44 12.69
C LYS A 37 3.39 -17.32 12.46
N ASN A 38 4.19 -18.07 13.23
CA ASN A 38 5.65 -18.08 13.09
C ASN A 38 6.12 -18.67 11.75
N ILE A 39 5.26 -19.42 11.05
CA ILE A 39 5.55 -19.97 9.72
C ILE A 39 5.00 -19.05 8.62
N VAL A 40 3.76 -18.59 8.77
CA VAL A 40 3.06 -17.82 7.73
C VAL A 40 3.59 -16.41 7.62
N ILE A 41 3.73 -15.68 8.73
CA ILE A 41 4.09 -14.26 8.71
C ILE A 41 5.46 -14.02 8.05
N PRO A 42 6.55 -14.74 8.42
CA PRO A 42 7.87 -14.52 7.80
C PRO A 42 7.94 -14.85 6.31
N LYS A 43 7.03 -15.69 5.79
CA LYS A 43 7.00 -16.04 4.37
C LYS A 43 6.10 -15.11 3.56
N LEU A 44 4.88 -14.88 4.05
CA LEU A 44 3.85 -14.10 3.35
C LEU A 44 4.14 -12.60 3.42
N MET A 45 4.40 -12.06 4.61
CA MET A 45 4.41 -10.62 4.83
C MET A 45 5.56 -9.92 4.08
N PRO A 46 6.82 -10.41 4.10
CA PRO A 46 7.88 -9.76 3.34
C PRO A 46 7.61 -9.72 1.84
N ALA A 47 7.10 -10.81 1.26
CA ALA A 47 6.76 -10.87 -0.15
C ALA A 47 5.65 -9.87 -0.50
N ALA A 48 4.52 -9.92 0.22
CA ALA A 48 3.38 -9.05 -0.03
C ALA A 48 3.73 -7.56 0.18
N LEU A 49 4.47 -7.23 1.24
CA LEU A 49 4.87 -5.85 1.54
C LEU A 49 5.89 -5.30 0.55
N ASN A 50 6.76 -6.14 0.00
CA ASN A 50 7.72 -5.70 -1.02
C ASN A 50 7.00 -5.30 -2.32
N TRP A 51 6.06 -6.10 -2.77
CA TRP A 51 5.20 -5.75 -3.90
C TRP A 51 4.32 -4.54 -3.61
N PHE A 52 3.75 -4.47 -2.41
CA PHE A 52 2.92 -3.34 -1.99
C PHE A 52 3.67 -2.00 -2.02
N ARG A 53 4.86 -1.93 -1.41
CA ARG A 53 5.63 -0.68 -1.30
C ARG A 53 6.21 -0.23 -2.63
N HIS A 54 6.69 -1.16 -3.46
CA HIS A 54 7.25 -0.84 -4.77
C HIS A 54 6.15 -0.57 -5.79
N GLY A 55 5.04 -1.31 -5.74
CA GLY A 55 3.84 -1.00 -6.51
C GLY A 55 3.35 0.43 -6.25
N ALA A 56 3.31 0.86 -4.99
CA ALA A 56 2.98 2.25 -4.63
C ALA A 56 3.92 3.27 -5.28
N SER A 57 5.23 3.09 -5.11
CA SER A 57 6.24 3.99 -5.68
C SER A 57 6.17 4.06 -7.20
N VAL A 58 6.11 2.91 -7.88
CA VAL A 58 6.04 2.85 -9.34
C VAL A 58 4.76 3.51 -9.86
N THR A 59 3.62 3.26 -9.21
CA THR A 59 2.34 3.88 -9.58
C THR A 59 2.44 5.39 -9.50
N VAL A 60 2.83 5.93 -8.34
CA VAL A 60 2.86 7.38 -8.14
C VAL A 60 3.88 8.06 -9.06
N LEU A 61 5.09 7.53 -9.18
CA LEU A 61 6.12 8.12 -10.05
C LEU A 61 5.70 8.11 -11.52
N ALA A 62 5.13 7.00 -12.00
CA ALA A 62 4.58 6.94 -13.36
C ALA A 62 3.40 7.92 -13.53
N GLY A 63 2.56 8.08 -12.51
CA GLY A 63 1.45 9.02 -12.51
C GLY A 63 1.89 10.48 -12.60
N ILE A 64 2.92 10.86 -11.84
CA ILE A 64 3.54 12.19 -11.91
C ILE A 64 4.11 12.44 -13.31
N GLY A 65 4.83 11.46 -13.89
CA GLY A 65 5.36 11.58 -15.25
C GLY A 65 4.26 11.75 -16.31
N LEU A 66 3.17 11.00 -16.20
CA LEU A 66 2.01 11.11 -17.10
C LEU A 66 1.31 12.46 -16.96
N TYR A 67 1.12 12.94 -15.73
CA TYR A 67 0.51 14.24 -15.46
C TYR A 67 1.36 15.38 -16.04
N GLY A 68 2.68 15.36 -15.80
CA GLY A 68 3.61 16.34 -16.37
C GLY A 68 3.63 16.34 -17.90
N TYR A 69 3.58 15.16 -18.52
CA TYR A 69 3.48 15.03 -19.98
C TYR A 69 2.19 15.64 -20.55
N MET A 70 1.06 15.45 -19.88
CA MET A 70 -0.23 16.04 -20.29
C MET A 70 -0.20 17.56 -20.16
N TYR A 71 0.33 18.07 -19.05
CA TYR A 71 0.47 19.50 -18.80
C TYR A 71 1.37 20.18 -19.84
N ALA A 72 2.53 19.58 -20.16
CA ALA A 72 3.45 20.10 -21.17
C ALA A 72 2.84 20.19 -22.58
N LYS A 73 1.81 19.41 -22.87
CA LYS A 73 1.06 19.44 -24.15
C LYS A 73 -0.12 20.42 -24.15
N GLY A 74 -0.21 21.30 -23.17
CA GLY A 74 -1.32 22.25 -23.02
C GLY A 74 -2.60 21.61 -22.49
N GLY A 75 -2.55 20.34 -22.05
CA GLY A 75 -3.66 19.73 -21.34
C GLY A 75 -3.75 20.34 -19.94
N THR A 76 -4.80 21.13 -19.69
CA THR A 76 -5.16 21.54 -18.34
C THR A 76 -5.50 20.26 -17.57
N GLY A 77 -4.58 19.78 -16.75
CA GLY A 77 -4.79 18.57 -15.95
C GLY A 77 -6.08 18.76 -15.16
N ALA A 78 -7.12 17.99 -15.48
CA ALA A 78 -8.42 18.11 -14.85
C ALA A 78 -8.23 18.12 -13.32
N ILE A 79 -8.88 19.07 -12.62
CA ILE A 79 -8.74 19.22 -11.16
C ILE A 79 -8.99 17.89 -10.45
N ALA A 80 -9.93 17.08 -10.97
CA ALA A 80 -10.17 15.70 -10.52
C ALA A 80 -8.91 14.82 -10.55
N LEU A 81 -8.15 14.81 -11.65
CA LEU A 81 -6.91 14.03 -11.75
C LEU A 81 -5.84 14.52 -10.78
N GLY A 82 -5.76 15.84 -10.54
CA GLY A 82 -4.89 16.43 -9.53
C GLY A 82 -5.22 15.98 -8.11
N ILE A 83 -6.51 15.97 -7.75
CA ILE A 83 -6.99 15.49 -6.44
C ILE A 83 -6.68 14.00 -6.28
N GLY A 84 -7.01 13.17 -7.27
CA GLY A 84 -6.69 11.74 -7.25
C GLY A 84 -5.19 11.48 -7.10
N GLY A 85 -4.36 12.18 -7.87
CA GLY A 85 -2.90 12.11 -7.80
C GLY A 85 -2.35 12.48 -6.41
N LEU A 86 -2.85 13.57 -5.81
CA LEU A 86 -2.44 14.00 -4.47
C LEU A 86 -2.79 12.97 -3.40
N LEU A 87 -3.99 12.41 -3.45
CA LEU A 87 -4.39 11.32 -2.53
C LEU A 87 -3.48 10.11 -2.68
N GLY A 88 -3.11 9.75 -3.92
CA GLY A 88 -2.11 8.71 -4.19
C GLY A 88 -0.74 9.01 -3.57
N ILE A 89 -0.26 10.25 -3.66
CA ILE A 89 1.02 10.67 -3.04
C ILE A 89 0.95 10.54 -1.51
N ILE A 90 -0.12 11.03 -0.89
CA ILE A 90 -0.34 10.92 0.57
C ILE A 90 -0.36 9.45 1.01
N MET A 91 -1.10 8.62 0.28
CA MET A 91 -1.19 7.19 0.57
C MET A 91 0.17 6.50 0.42
N MET A 92 0.95 6.81 -0.62
CA MET A 92 2.30 6.26 -0.80
C MET A 92 3.23 6.72 0.35
N ALA A 93 3.17 7.98 0.75
CA ALA A 93 3.95 8.48 1.89
C ALA A 93 3.60 7.70 3.17
N ASN A 94 2.32 7.44 3.43
CA ASN A 94 1.88 6.61 4.55
C ASN A 94 2.41 5.16 4.48
N VAL A 95 2.51 4.57 3.28
CA VAL A 95 3.14 3.25 3.08
C VAL A 95 4.58 3.25 3.56
N HIS A 96 5.38 4.22 3.12
CA HIS A 96 6.82 4.25 3.39
C HIS A 96 7.17 4.77 4.79
N ALA A 97 6.41 5.73 5.31
CA ALA A 97 6.70 6.38 6.59
C ALA A 97 6.12 5.62 7.79
N ILE A 98 4.94 4.99 7.65
CA ILE A 98 4.23 4.39 8.80
C ILE A 98 4.09 2.88 8.64
N ILE A 99 3.55 2.40 7.52
CA ILE A 99 3.27 0.97 7.36
C ILE A 99 4.57 0.15 7.33
N TRP A 100 5.51 0.52 6.45
CA TRP A 100 6.74 -0.24 6.23
C TRP A 100 7.64 -0.33 7.47
N PRO A 101 7.95 0.75 8.20
CA PRO A 101 8.81 0.66 9.38
C PRO A 101 8.22 -0.21 10.49
N ASN A 102 6.91 -0.12 10.73
CA ASN A 102 6.25 -0.97 11.73
C ASN A 102 6.25 -2.45 11.28
N GLN A 103 5.99 -2.71 10.01
CA GLN A 103 6.03 -4.08 9.48
C GLN A 103 7.43 -4.69 9.53
N LYS A 104 8.50 -3.93 9.27
CA LYS A 104 9.88 -4.40 9.46
C LYS A 104 10.12 -4.87 10.89
N LYS A 105 9.66 -4.10 11.89
CA LYS A 105 9.81 -4.47 13.32
C LYS A 105 9.04 -5.76 13.64
N ILE A 106 7.82 -5.90 13.15
CA ILE A 106 6.99 -7.11 13.33
C ILE A 106 7.66 -8.33 12.69
N ILE A 107 8.14 -8.20 11.44
CA ILE A 107 8.81 -9.30 10.72
C ILE A 107 10.06 -9.73 11.49
N ALA A 108 10.88 -8.78 11.95
CA ALA A 108 12.07 -9.08 12.74
C ALA A 108 11.71 -9.80 14.06
N ALA A 109 10.70 -9.30 14.79
CA ALA A 109 10.22 -9.90 16.03
C ALA A 109 9.71 -11.34 15.84
N VAL A 110 8.88 -11.58 14.82
CA VAL A 110 8.34 -12.92 14.54
C VAL A 110 9.44 -13.87 14.06
N THR A 111 10.41 -13.37 13.28
CA THR A 111 11.57 -14.19 12.85
C THR A 111 12.44 -14.59 14.04
N ALA A 112 12.67 -13.68 15.00
CA ALA A 112 13.38 -14.01 16.23
C ALA A 112 12.58 -14.98 17.12
N ALA A 113 11.25 -14.82 17.18
CA ALA A 113 10.38 -15.74 17.91
C ALA A 113 10.35 -17.16 17.34
N ALA A 114 10.43 -17.29 16.02
CA ALA A 114 10.61 -18.59 15.37
C ALA A 114 11.94 -19.28 15.75
N GLN A 115 12.91 -18.54 16.28
CA GLN A 115 14.22 -19.05 16.74
C GLN A 115 14.31 -19.19 18.27
N GLY A 116 13.19 -19.01 18.99
CA GLY A 116 13.12 -19.18 20.44
C GLY A 116 13.28 -17.90 21.26
N THR A 117 13.47 -16.73 20.63
CA THR A 117 13.53 -15.44 21.33
C THR A 117 12.11 -14.93 21.63
N PRO A 118 11.74 -14.65 22.89
CA PRO A 118 10.41 -14.15 23.20
C PRO A 118 10.04 -12.89 22.39
N ALA A 119 8.81 -12.83 21.88
CA ALA A 119 8.34 -11.67 21.14
C ALA A 119 8.25 -10.44 22.08
N PRO A 120 8.74 -9.26 21.65
CA PRO A 120 8.66 -8.04 22.44
C PRO A 120 7.20 -7.61 22.68
N ALA A 121 6.90 -7.08 23.86
CA ALA A 121 5.54 -6.67 24.24
C ALA A 121 4.97 -5.58 23.30
N GLU A 122 5.85 -4.74 22.77
CA GLU A 122 5.55 -3.64 21.84
C GLU A 122 5.11 -4.15 20.45
N MET A 123 5.32 -5.43 20.12
CA MET A 123 4.93 -5.99 18.82
C MET A 123 3.45 -5.78 18.52
N ALA A 124 2.59 -5.91 19.54
CA ALA A 124 1.16 -5.68 19.42
C ALA A 124 0.84 -4.24 18.99
N GLN A 125 1.56 -3.26 19.55
CA GLN A 125 1.39 -1.85 19.21
C GLN A 125 1.83 -1.57 17.76
N TRP A 126 2.96 -2.11 17.31
CA TRP A 126 3.41 -1.96 15.92
C TRP A 126 2.38 -2.52 14.94
N GLY A 127 1.81 -3.69 15.25
CA GLY A 127 0.76 -4.32 14.45
C GLY A 127 -0.50 -3.46 14.36
N ARG A 128 -0.94 -2.89 15.49
CA ARG A 128 -2.09 -1.98 15.53
C ARG A 128 -1.85 -0.72 14.69
N THR A 129 -0.69 -0.08 14.86
CA THR A 129 -0.33 1.14 14.10
C THR A 129 -0.28 0.86 12.60
N ALA A 130 0.38 -0.23 12.19
CA ALA A 130 0.45 -0.61 10.78
C ALA A 130 -0.92 -0.90 10.18
N LEU A 131 -1.81 -1.57 10.91
CA LEU A 131 -3.17 -1.87 10.46
C LEU A 131 -4.03 -0.61 10.35
N LEU A 132 -3.98 0.29 11.34
CA LEU A 132 -4.71 1.55 11.28
C LEU A 132 -4.25 2.42 10.11
N ALA A 133 -2.94 2.53 9.90
CA ALA A 133 -2.39 3.22 8.74
C ALA A 133 -2.83 2.57 7.42
N SER A 134 -2.87 1.23 7.35
CA SER A 134 -3.39 0.51 6.18
C SER A 134 -4.88 0.78 5.93
N ARG A 135 -5.70 0.86 6.99
CA ARG A 135 -7.13 1.20 6.89
C ARG A 135 -7.37 2.62 6.40
N VAL A 136 -6.54 3.58 6.84
CA VAL A 136 -6.57 4.94 6.31
C VAL A 136 -6.30 4.92 4.80
N ASN A 137 -5.26 4.21 4.35
CA ASN A 137 -5.01 4.04 2.92
C ASN A 137 -6.18 3.37 2.19
N PHE A 138 -6.78 2.32 2.78
CA PHE A 138 -7.92 1.63 2.20
C PHE A 138 -9.12 2.57 2.01
N MET A 139 -9.44 3.38 3.01
CA MET A 139 -10.51 4.39 2.92
C MET A 139 -10.20 5.49 1.90
N LEU A 140 -8.97 6.01 1.90
CA LEU A 140 -8.55 7.04 0.93
C LEU A 140 -8.47 6.51 -0.50
N SER A 141 -8.28 5.19 -0.69
CA SER A 141 -8.25 4.59 -2.02
C SER A 141 -9.56 4.78 -2.79
N ILE A 142 -10.70 4.85 -2.09
CA ILE A 142 -12.03 4.98 -2.70
C ILE A 142 -12.18 6.34 -3.41
N PRO A 143 -12.07 7.50 -2.71
CA PRO A 143 -12.14 8.80 -3.38
C PRO A 143 -10.98 8.98 -4.38
N MET A 144 -9.79 8.44 -4.09
CA MET A 144 -8.66 8.49 -5.02
C MET A 144 -9.00 7.83 -6.36
N LEU A 145 -9.51 6.58 -6.34
CA LEU A 145 -9.91 5.85 -7.54
C LEU A 145 -11.08 6.54 -8.25
N PHE A 146 -12.06 7.05 -7.49
CA PHE A 146 -13.16 7.82 -8.04
C PHE A 146 -12.64 8.99 -8.85
N PHE A 147 -11.77 9.83 -8.28
CA PHE A 147 -11.23 11.01 -8.96
C PHE A 147 -10.31 10.65 -10.15
N MET A 148 -9.53 9.57 -10.05
CA MET A 148 -8.72 9.08 -11.16
C MET A 148 -9.56 8.54 -12.33
N GLY A 149 -10.65 7.82 -12.05
CA GLY A 149 -11.57 7.31 -13.06
C GLY A 149 -12.48 8.41 -13.65
N ALA A 150 -12.94 9.32 -12.80
CA ALA A 150 -13.75 10.48 -13.18
C ALA A 150 -13.05 11.40 -14.17
N GLY A 151 -11.71 11.52 -14.10
CA GLY A 151 -10.93 12.41 -14.96
C GLY A 151 -11.04 12.13 -16.47
N SER A 152 -11.48 10.94 -16.91
CA SER A 152 -11.77 10.68 -18.33
C SER A 152 -13.18 11.09 -18.78
N HIS A 153 -14.09 11.33 -17.84
CA HIS A 153 -15.51 11.61 -18.09
C HIS A 153 -15.91 13.07 -17.84
N PHE A 154 -15.16 13.78 -16.99
CA PHE A 154 -15.31 15.23 -16.79
C PHE A 154 -14.20 15.95 -17.58
N LYS A 155 -14.49 16.32 -18.82
CA LYS A 155 -13.64 17.17 -19.67
C LYS A 155 -14.14 18.60 -19.66
#